data_AF-A0A371JYK8-F1
#
_entry.id   AF-A0A371JYK8-F1
#
_cell.length_a   1.000
_cell.length_b   1.000
_cell.length_c   1.000
_cell.angle_alpha   90.00
_cell.angle_beta   90.00
_cell.angle_gamma   90.00
#
_symmetry.space_group_name_H-M   'P 1'
#
loop_
_entity.id
_entity.type
_entity.pdbx_description
1 polymer ?
#
loop_
_entity_poly.entity_id
_entity_poly.type
_entity_poly.pdbx_seq_one_letter_code
_entity_poly.pdbx_strand_id
1 'polypeptide(L)'
;MDYNELTREQYNELVKRLVKITESLHERSQDVGDGRATIGYGYTFNRSNNVEIWERSGIELTRDERALLQRIDEAPAADRTRLGLTFPRALDAAQSDRLLEASIPEYEAPVNALNMPMSREKAAAVSVVYNRGVGSYNRNMEPFRDAVEAGDRAEAWFELRYNSWGSHAPSEGGLRKRRYMEGQLFGLYDDPANVGADEARDVYRSFQLHRDRIVRDEANWGESIDGRDAARNMIDAANRDYSNITADYGEVQTIRESLAPAKNALLADLRRQHPDIADRLSNEAFEAGAIYLDPGRNAATVAVDAEHAATLDARRTRNNAEVSSNDLLIGEGGDDTLRGARGDDILIGGAGRDRLEGGQGCDTYVVGDGDTVLDSDRDGELRWDGRQLTGGVRNEGDPANTYRSADGRYTYQIEGTDLRITDQAGATVTVKEFQSGNLGISLNDASVPGGGARSTGDAPVTAPAEGERMPAERTPGGPRADAGDHPIYRQALDQVQALYDRHGKNASAEEIQRTAMVVAGDATRARMTGVDHLVFSRDPQTGGPDLNGNLIAVQGRLDDPGHRLSATAINDAARTPLADSQRRLEQAGQDVAQAQQREQPQLDQQALGPRRLG
;
A
#
# COMPACT_ATOMS: atom_id res chain seq x y z
N MET A 1 14.76 10.76 16.55
CA MET A 1 14.42 11.72 15.50
C MET A 1 15.62 12.56 15.19
N ASP A 2 15.99 12.61 13.93
CA ASP A 2 16.97 13.54 13.41
C ASP A 2 16.26 14.79 12.87
N TYR A 3 16.67 15.96 13.33
CA TYR A 3 16.02 17.21 12.98
C TYR A 3 16.71 17.89 11.81
N ASN A 4 15.91 18.47 10.91
CA ASN A 4 16.42 19.33 9.85
C ASN A 4 16.78 20.71 10.43
N GLU A 5 17.92 20.79 11.11
CA GLU A 5 18.38 21.97 11.80
C GLU A 5 18.60 23.17 10.86
N LEU A 6 18.26 24.35 11.35
CA LEU A 6 18.30 25.63 10.67
C LEU A 6 19.12 26.62 11.50
N THR A 7 19.77 27.57 10.81
CA THR A 7 20.31 28.73 11.52
C THR A 7 19.17 29.54 12.14
N ARG A 8 19.47 30.36 13.15
CA ARG A 8 18.48 31.25 13.77
C ARG A 8 17.76 32.13 12.75
N GLU A 9 18.49 32.67 11.77
CA GLU A 9 17.95 33.51 10.71
C GLU A 9 16.98 32.71 9.83
N GLN A 10 17.40 31.54 9.34
CA GLN A 10 16.55 30.66 8.51
C GLN A 10 15.28 30.23 9.25
N TYR A 11 15.40 29.86 10.52
CA TYR A 11 14.28 29.47 11.36
C TYR A 11 13.29 30.63 11.58
N ASN A 12 13.79 31.82 11.94
CA ASN A 12 12.94 33.00 12.13
C ASN A 12 12.21 33.37 10.83
N GLU A 13 12.89 33.31 9.67
CA GLU A 13 12.27 33.56 8.37
C GLU A 13 11.19 32.52 8.04
N LEU A 14 11.44 31.24 8.30
CA LEU A 14 10.46 30.18 8.08
C LEU A 14 9.21 30.36 8.95
N VAL A 15 9.37 30.61 10.25
CA VAL A 15 8.24 30.86 11.16
C VAL A 15 7.43 32.09 10.72
N LYS A 16 8.10 33.19 10.31
CA LYS A 16 7.42 34.37 9.78
C LYS A 16 6.61 34.04 8.53
N ARG A 17 7.16 33.28 7.59
CA ARG A 17 6.46 32.84 6.37
C ARG A 17 5.25 31.98 6.70
N LEU A 18 5.36 31.04 7.64
CA LEU A 18 4.26 30.17 8.07
C LEU A 18 3.10 30.92 8.72
N VAL A 19 3.39 31.98 9.48
CA VAL A 19 2.34 32.84 10.02
C VAL A 19 1.66 33.64 8.90
N LYS A 20 2.46 34.27 8.04
CA LYS A 20 1.95 35.12 6.94
C LYS A 20 1.15 34.38 5.89
N ILE A 21 1.22 33.04 5.85
CA ILE A 21 0.36 32.24 4.98
C ILE A 21 -1.13 32.48 5.24
N THR A 22 -1.54 32.67 6.50
CA THR A 22 -2.97 32.85 6.85
C THR A 22 -3.32 34.26 7.27
N GLU A 23 -2.34 35.07 7.61
CA GLU A 23 -2.57 36.40 8.16
C GLU A 23 -2.41 37.48 7.09
N SER A 24 -3.49 38.21 6.85
CA SER A 24 -3.40 39.47 6.11
C SER A 24 -2.83 40.57 7.00
N LEU A 25 -2.12 41.53 6.40
CA LEU A 25 -1.61 42.68 7.14
C LEU A 25 -2.77 43.59 7.57
N HIS A 26 -2.90 43.80 8.88
CA HIS A 26 -3.83 44.75 9.47
C HIS A 26 -3.08 45.93 10.07
N GLU A 27 -3.07 47.06 9.36
CA GLU A 27 -2.32 48.25 9.80
C GLU A 27 -2.79 48.75 11.18
N ARG A 28 -4.08 48.63 11.50
CA ARG A 28 -4.67 49.10 12.75
C ARG A 28 -5.27 47.97 13.56
N SER A 29 -5.44 48.24 14.86
CA SER A 29 -6.14 47.33 15.76
C SER A 29 -7.59 47.09 15.31
N GLN A 30 -8.01 45.83 15.28
CA GLN A 30 -9.33 45.40 14.83
C GLN A 30 -9.73 44.06 15.49
N ASP A 31 -11.00 43.67 15.32
CA ASP A 31 -11.51 42.34 15.67
C ASP A 31 -11.99 41.67 14.37
N VAL A 32 -11.44 40.50 14.06
CA VAL A 32 -11.73 39.74 12.83
C VAL A 32 -12.96 38.85 12.97
N GLY A 33 -13.71 38.98 14.07
CA GLY A 33 -14.88 38.18 14.41
C GLY A 33 -14.58 37.01 15.36
N ASP A 34 -13.36 36.95 15.92
CA ASP A 34 -12.93 35.95 16.89
C ASP A 34 -12.99 36.45 18.34
N GLY A 35 -13.43 37.69 18.54
CA GLY A 35 -13.56 38.31 19.85
C GLY A 35 -12.22 38.78 20.43
N ARG A 36 -11.18 38.90 19.60
CA ARG A 36 -9.84 39.35 20.01
C ARG A 36 -9.44 40.62 19.28
N ALA A 37 -8.72 41.50 19.98
CA ALA A 37 -8.12 42.67 19.33
C ALA A 37 -6.78 42.25 18.70
N THR A 38 -6.64 42.43 17.40
CA THR A 38 -5.45 42.05 16.62
C THR A 38 -4.91 43.22 15.78
N ILE A 39 -3.60 43.22 15.52
CA ILE A 39 -2.89 44.19 14.65
C ILE A 39 -1.72 43.50 13.93
N GLY A 40 -1.24 44.06 12.83
CA GLY A 40 -0.15 43.50 12.04
C GLY A 40 -0.54 42.15 11.41
N TYR A 41 0.36 41.17 11.50
CA TYR A 41 0.11 39.77 11.11
C TYR A 41 -0.44 38.97 12.30
N GLY A 42 -1.66 39.32 12.73
CA GLY A 42 -2.39 38.60 13.77
C GLY A 42 -1.84 38.71 15.20
N TYR A 43 -1.04 39.74 15.51
CA TYR A 43 -0.62 40.01 16.89
C TYR A 43 -1.85 40.34 17.73
N THR A 44 -2.19 39.49 18.71
CA THR A 44 -3.31 39.75 19.63
C THR A 44 -2.90 40.53 20.89
N PHE A 45 -3.67 41.55 21.24
CA PHE A 45 -3.52 42.28 22.52
C PHE A 45 -4.00 41.48 23.74
N ASN A 46 -4.70 40.37 23.53
CA ASN A 46 -5.30 39.53 24.58
C ASN A 46 -4.27 38.67 25.34
N ARG A 47 -3.16 39.28 25.77
CA ARG A 47 -2.06 38.72 26.56
C ARG A 47 -1.70 39.65 27.73
N SER A 48 -0.71 39.27 28.53
CA SER A 48 -0.32 39.99 29.76
C SER A 48 1.11 40.54 29.74
N ASN A 49 1.77 40.51 28.57
CA ASN A 49 3.15 40.96 28.36
C ASN A 49 3.29 41.79 27.09
N ASN A 50 2.25 42.55 26.72
CA ASN A 50 2.26 43.41 25.55
C ASN A 50 3.42 44.42 25.61
N VAL A 51 3.64 45.09 26.76
CA VAL A 51 4.72 46.09 26.88
C VAL A 51 6.08 45.48 26.52
N GLU A 52 6.40 44.31 27.08
CA GLU A 52 7.67 43.61 26.85
C GLU A 52 7.88 43.26 25.37
N ILE A 53 6.87 42.72 24.70
CA ILE A 53 6.98 42.33 23.29
C ILE A 53 7.18 43.57 22.40
N TRP A 54 6.43 44.64 22.65
CA TRP A 54 6.55 45.85 21.85
C TRP A 54 7.93 46.52 22.04
N GLU A 55 8.48 46.50 23.24
CA GLU A 55 9.86 46.94 23.47
C GLU A 55 10.87 46.05 22.75
N ARG A 56 10.71 44.72 22.83
CA ARG A 56 11.55 43.74 22.14
C ARG A 56 11.51 43.90 20.61
N SER A 57 10.40 44.37 20.07
CA SER A 57 10.27 44.66 18.63
C SER A 57 11.08 45.87 18.16
N GLY A 58 11.58 46.70 19.09
CA GLY A 58 12.26 47.96 18.77
C GLY A 58 11.34 49.03 18.17
N ILE A 59 10.02 48.85 18.25
CA ILE A 59 9.04 49.85 17.85
C ILE A 59 8.93 50.89 18.97
N GLU A 60 9.37 52.11 18.71
CA GLU A 60 9.29 53.20 19.70
C GLU A 60 7.84 53.51 20.08
N LEU A 61 7.51 53.38 21.36
CA LEU A 61 6.19 53.70 21.91
C LEU A 61 6.16 55.11 22.52
N THR A 62 5.09 55.85 22.26
CA THR A 62 4.78 57.06 23.03
C THR A 62 4.42 56.71 24.48
N ARG A 63 4.43 57.72 25.36
CA ARG A 63 4.04 57.55 26.77
C ARG A 63 2.62 57.00 26.91
N ASP A 64 1.69 57.47 26.08
CA ASP A 64 0.28 57.09 26.15
C ASP A 64 0.05 55.67 25.60
N GLU A 65 0.73 55.29 24.52
CA GLU A 65 0.66 53.92 23.98
C GLU A 65 1.23 52.91 24.98
N ARG A 66 2.37 53.20 25.58
CA ARG A 66 2.96 52.37 26.64
C ARG A 66 2.01 52.21 27.83
N ALA A 67 1.42 53.32 28.30
CA ALA A 67 0.46 53.28 29.39
C ALA A 67 -0.80 52.47 29.03
N LEU A 68 -1.25 52.52 27.76
CA LEU A 68 -2.37 51.70 27.30
C LEU A 68 -2.00 50.21 27.25
N LEU A 69 -0.83 49.84 26.72
CA LEU A 69 -0.37 48.44 26.73
C LEU A 69 -0.26 47.90 28.16
N GLN A 70 0.29 48.68 29.10
CA GLN A 70 0.37 48.29 30.50
C GLN A 70 -1.04 48.08 31.11
N ARG A 71 -1.99 48.96 30.81
CA ARG A 71 -3.38 48.79 31.23
C ARG A 71 -4.04 47.54 30.63
N ILE A 72 -3.70 47.17 29.40
CA ILE A 72 -4.17 45.92 28.78
C ILE A 72 -3.58 44.71 29.51
N ASP A 73 -2.28 44.75 29.82
CA ASP A 73 -1.58 43.67 30.51
C ASP A 73 -2.17 43.37 31.89
N GLU A 74 -2.45 44.44 32.66
CA GLU A 74 -3.03 44.38 34.01
C GLU A 74 -4.55 44.09 34.00
N ALA A 75 -5.23 44.25 32.87
CA ALA A 75 -6.69 44.08 32.79
C ALA A 75 -7.14 42.61 32.87
N PRO A 76 -8.33 42.34 33.42
CA PRO A 76 -8.98 41.02 33.29
C PRO A 76 -9.15 40.61 31.83
N ALA A 77 -9.09 39.31 31.54
CA ALA A 77 -9.15 38.77 30.17
C ALA A 77 -10.37 39.27 29.37
N ALA A 78 -11.53 39.44 30.03
CA ALA A 78 -12.76 39.94 29.41
C ALA A 78 -12.69 41.40 28.93
N ASP A 79 -11.78 42.20 29.48
CA ASP A 79 -11.64 43.63 29.15
C ASP A 79 -10.57 43.89 28.08
N ARG A 80 -9.66 42.93 27.85
CA ARG A 80 -8.48 43.12 26.99
C ARG A 80 -8.84 43.42 25.54
N THR A 81 -9.84 42.75 24.96
CA THR A 81 -10.28 43.02 23.59
C THR A 81 -10.73 44.48 23.45
N ARG A 82 -11.63 44.92 24.33
CA ARG A 82 -12.16 46.29 24.31
C ARG A 82 -11.06 47.34 24.44
N LEU A 83 -10.07 47.11 25.30
CA LEU A 83 -8.93 48.02 25.46
C LEU A 83 -8.00 47.97 24.23
N GLY A 84 -7.67 46.78 23.72
CA GLY A 84 -6.81 46.59 22.55
C GLY A 84 -7.35 47.26 21.29
N LEU A 85 -8.67 47.24 21.07
CA LEU A 85 -9.32 47.93 19.95
C LEU A 85 -9.14 49.45 19.97
N THR A 86 -8.75 50.03 21.11
CA THR A 86 -8.47 51.47 21.23
C THR A 86 -7.01 51.83 20.98
N PHE A 87 -6.15 50.86 20.66
CA PHE A 87 -4.74 51.12 20.41
C PHE A 87 -4.55 52.01 19.17
N PRO A 88 -3.95 53.20 19.30
CA PRO A 88 -4.06 54.25 18.29
C PRO A 88 -3.10 54.10 17.11
N ARG A 89 -2.11 53.22 17.22
CA ARG A 89 -1.04 53.09 16.23
C ARG A 89 -1.52 52.42 14.95
N ALA A 90 -1.01 52.92 13.82
CA ALA A 90 -0.99 52.19 12.56
C ALA A 90 0.43 51.64 12.33
N LEU A 91 0.54 50.36 11.97
CA LEU A 91 1.80 49.71 11.63
C LEU A 91 1.97 49.61 10.12
N ASP A 92 3.18 49.93 9.64
CA ASP A 92 3.60 49.51 8.31
C ASP A 92 4.02 48.03 8.28
N ALA A 93 4.36 47.51 7.10
CA ALA A 93 4.77 46.13 6.93
C ALA A 93 6.06 45.78 7.70
N ALA A 94 7.04 46.69 7.76
CA ALA A 94 8.31 46.46 8.43
C ALA A 94 8.16 46.48 9.96
N GLN A 95 7.31 47.35 10.50
CA GLN A 95 6.92 47.36 11.90
C GLN A 95 6.14 46.10 12.25
N SER A 96 5.21 45.68 11.40
CA SER A 96 4.44 44.44 11.60
C SER A 96 5.33 43.20 11.59
N ASP A 97 6.37 43.18 10.76
CA ASP A 97 7.38 42.11 10.74
C ASP A 97 8.19 42.05 12.03
N ARG A 98 8.66 43.21 12.53
CA ARG A 98 9.38 43.28 13.80
C ARG A 98 8.51 42.88 14.98
N LEU A 99 7.24 43.28 14.98
CA LEU A 99 6.30 42.89 16.03
C LEU A 99 6.01 41.38 15.99
N LEU A 100 5.82 40.82 14.80
CA LEU A 100 5.65 39.38 14.60
C LEU A 100 6.88 38.63 15.15
N GLU A 101 8.08 39.02 14.72
CA GLU A 101 9.33 38.40 15.17
C GLU A 101 9.50 38.48 16.69
N ALA A 102 9.23 39.64 17.29
CA ALA A 102 9.26 39.81 18.72
C ALA A 102 8.22 38.93 19.45
N SER A 103 7.13 38.54 18.80
CA SER A 103 6.08 37.69 19.39
C SER A 103 6.33 36.19 19.25
N ILE A 104 7.27 35.76 18.40
CA ILE A 104 7.57 34.33 18.16
C ILE A 104 7.84 33.56 19.47
N PRO A 105 8.65 34.06 20.43
CA PRO A 105 8.95 33.33 21.66
C PRO A 105 7.71 32.89 22.46
N GLU A 106 6.59 33.61 22.36
CA GLU A 106 5.34 33.27 23.03
C GLU A 106 4.70 31.99 22.47
N TYR A 107 4.86 31.76 21.17
CA TYR A 107 4.37 30.58 20.47
C TYR A 107 5.37 29.42 20.51
N GLU A 108 6.66 29.73 20.71
CA GLU A 108 7.69 28.71 20.94
C GLU A 108 7.58 28.07 22.31
N ALA A 109 7.12 28.81 23.33
CA ALA A 109 7.17 28.35 24.72
C ALA A 109 6.63 26.91 24.94
N PRO A 110 5.47 26.51 24.36
CA PRO A 110 4.98 25.12 24.50
C PRO A 110 5.84 24.08 23.78
N VAL A 111 6.48 24.47 22.67
CA VAL A 111 7.33 23.58 21.85
C VAL A 111 8.74 23.48 22.43
N ASN A 112 9.22 24.52 23.10
CA ASN A 112 10.52 24.52 23.79
C ASN A 112 10.60 23.45 24.88
N ALA A 113 9.46 23.07 25.48
CA ALA A 113 9.39 21.97 26.44
C ALA A 113 9.77 20.60 25.83
N LEU A 114 9.60 20.45 24.51
CA LEU A 114 9.92 19.23 23.76
C LEU A 114 11.40 19.12 23.38
N ASN A 115 12.23 20.11 23.78
CA ASN A 115 13.66 20.18 23.45
C ASN A 115 13.99 20.10 21.95
N MET A 116 13.05 20.46 21.07
CA MET A 116 13.30 20.51 19.63
C MET A 116 14.33 21.62 19.31
N PRO A 117 15.37 21.34 18.51
CA PRO A 117 16.31 22.36 18.04
C PRO A 117 15.61 23.31 17.07
N MET A 118 16.28 24.41 16.69
CA MET A 118 15.77 25.26 15.62
C MET A 118 15.79 24.47 14.32
N SER A 119 14.64 23.97 13.89
CA SER A 119 14.52 23.07 12.76
C SER A 119 13.22 23.32 11.98
N ARG A 120 13.08 22.67 10.83
CA ARG A 120 11.82 22.69 10.04
C ARG A 120 10.65 22.13 10.85
N GLU A 121 10.89 21.04 11.57
CA GLU A 121 9.92 20.36 12.44
C GLU A 121 9.44 21.28 13.56
N LYS A 122 10.37 21.98 14.21
CA LYS A 122 10.01 22.95 15.25
C LYS A 122 9.19 24.10 14.68
N ALA A 123 9.56 24.63 13.51
CA ALA A 123 8.80 25.69 12.86
C ALA A 123 7.36 25.25 12.52
N ALA A 124 7.18 24.01 12.06
CA ALA A 124 5.86 23.42 11.83
C ALA A 124 5.04 23.31 13.13
N ALA A 125 5.63 22.81 14.22
CA ALA A 125 4.96 22.73 15.51
C ALA A 125 4.56 24.12 16.04
N VAL A 126 5.45 25.12 15.95
CA VAL A 126 5.18 26.51 16.34
C VAL A 126 4.06 27.13 15.48
N SER A 127 4.02 26.81 14.18
CA SER A 127 2.92 27.21 13.30
C SER A 127 1.56 26.67 13.78
N VAL A 128 1.51 25.44 14.32
CA VAL A 128 0.30 24.89 14.93
C VAL A 128 -0.06 25.65 16.22
N VAL A 129 0.93 25.96 17.09
CA VAL A 129 0.69 26.77 18.30
C VAL A 129 0.12 28.13 17.95
N TYR A 130 0.67 28.80 16.94
CA TYR A 130 0.19 30.09 16.48
C TYR A 130 -1.28 30.00 16.04
N ASN A 131 -1.60 29.04 15.17
CA ASN A 131 -2.95 28.86 14.62
C ASN A 131 -3.99 28.50 15.70
N ARG A 132 -3.63 27.69 16.71
CA ARG A 132 -4.57 27.21 17.73
C ARG A 132 -4.60 28.08 18.99
N GLY A 133 -3.51 28.77 19.28
CA GLY A 133 -3.19 29.34 20.58
C GLY A 133 -2.70 28.31 21.60
N VAL A 134 -1.82 28.74 22.50
CA VAL A 134 -1.13 27.91 23.51
C VAL A 134 -2.06 26.98 24.29
N GLY A 135 -3.17 27.49 24.82
CA GLY A 135 -4.10 26.68 25.62
C GLY A 135 -4.82 25.60 24.80
N SER A 136 -5.10 25.84 23.52
CA SER A 136 -5.72 24.84 22.64
C SER A 136 -4.68 23.82 22.18
N TYR A 137 -3.46 24.25 21.88
CA TYR A 137 -2.35 23.35 21.60
C TYR A 137 -2.14 22.37 22.76
N ASN A 138 -2.01 22.89 23.98
CA ASN A 138 -1.74 22.06 25.15
C ASN A 138 -2.80 21.00 25.46
N ARG A 139 -4.05 21.23 25.05
CA ARG A 139 -5.17 20.29 25.25
C ARG A 139 -5.39 19.30 24.10
N ASN A 140 -5.01 19.67 22.87
CA ASN A 140 -5.40 18.93 21.66
C ASN A 140 -4.21 18.37 20.87
N MET A 141 -2.98 18.62 21.32
CA MET A 141 -1.75 18.13 20.70
C MET A 141 -0.96 17.26 21.69
N GLU A 142 -1.62 16.68 22.69
CA GLU A 142 -0.98 15.75 23.63
C GLU A 142 -0.36 14.54 22.91
N PRO A 143 -1.07 13.81 22.02
CA PRO A 143 -0.47 12.69 21.28
C PRO A 143 0.77 13.08 20.46
N PHE A 144 0.73 14.25 19.81
CA PHE A 144 1.90 14.78 19.09
C PHE A 144 3.10 15.02 20.02
N ARG A 145 2.88 15.62 21.20
CA ARG A 145 3.96 15.90 22.15
C ARG A 145 4.55 14.61 22.71
N ASP A 146 3.69 13.66 23.07
CA ASP A 146 4.10 12.36 23.59
C ASP A 146 4.95 11.60 22.56
N ALA A 147 4.55 11.65 21.29
CA ALA A 147 5.33 11.08 20.19
C ALA A 147 6.69 11.77 20.00
N VAL A 148 6.74 13.12 20.08
CA VAL A 148 8.00 13.88 20.03
C VAL A 148 8.92 13.51 21.20
N GLU A 149 8.40 13.42 22.42
CA GLU A 149 9.16 13.03 23.61
C GLU A 149 9.64 11.58 23.55
N ALA A 150 8.83 10.68 22.97
CA ALA A 150 9.19 9.27 22.76
C ALA A 150 10.19 9.06 21.61
N GLY A 151 10.38 10.06 20.74
CA GLY A 151 11.21 9.93 19.55
C GLY A 151 10.54 9.20 18.38
N ASP A 152 9.22 8.96 18.45
CA ASP A 152 8.41 8.33 17.38
C ASP A 152 8.03 9.36 16.31
N ARG A 153 8.89 9.49 15.29
CA ARG A 153 8.72 10.51 14.23
C ARG A 153 7.45 10.27 13.44
N ALA A 154 7.16 9.01 13.11
CA ALA A 154 6.02 8.64 12.31
C ALA A 154 4.73 9.05 13.00
N GLU A 155 4.56 8.68 14.27
CA GLU A 155 3.39 9.04 15.08
C GLU A 155 3.26 10.57 15.19
N ALA A 156 4.36 11.29 15.46
CA ALA A 156 4.35 12.74 15.53
C ALA A 156 3.90 13.37 14.19
N TRP A 157 4.35 12.83 13.06
CA TRP A 157 3.94 13.30 11.75
C TRP A 157 2.45 13.05 11.48
N PHE A 158 1.94 11.85 11.78
CA PHE A 158 0.53 11.52 11.59
C PHE A 158 -0.36 12.39 12.47
N GLU A 159 -0.01 12.54 13.74
CA GLU A 159 -0.78 13.38 14.63
C GLU A 159 -0.78 14.83 14.17
N LEU A 160 0.37 15.38 13.77
CA LEU A 160 0.44 16.75 13.25
C LEU A 160 -0.35 16.92 11.95
N ARG A 161 -0.15 16.05 10.95
CA ARG A 161 -0.78 16.16 9.62
C ARG A 161 -2.30 16.03 9.68
N TYR A 162 -2.82 15.18 10.56
CA TYR A 162 -4.26 14.92 10.65
C TYR A 162 -4.93 15.64 11.83
N ASN A 163 -4.24 16.50 12.60
CA ASN A 163 -4.81 17.27 13.73
C ASN A 163 -5.80 18.36 13.27
N SER A 164 -7.00 17.94 12.89
CA SER A 164 -8.11 18.80 12.48
C SER A 164 -9.40 18.40 13.20
N TRP A 165 -10.54 19.02 12.90
CA TRP A 165 -11.81 18.72 13.60
C TRP A 165 -12.41 17.37 13.21
N GLY A 166 -11.98 16.76 12.10
CA GLY A 166 -12.51 15.48 11.64
C GLY A 166 -13.85 15.60 10.90
N SER A 167 -14.27 16.82 10.54
CA SER A 167 -15.51 17.06 9.82
C SER A 167 -15.30 17.12 8.31
N HIS A 168 -16.40 17.04 7.57
CA HIS A 168 -16.44 17.21 6.12
C HIS A 168 -16.98 18.61 5.76
N ALA A 169 -17.07 19.51 6.75
CA ALA A 169 -17.66 20.83 6.56
C ALA A 169 -16.70 21.71 5.75
N PRO A 170 -17.18 22.43 4.72
CA PRO A 170 -16.34 23.32 3.91
C PRO A 170 -15.47 24.30 4.70
N SER A 171 -15.92 24.70 5.90
CA SER A 171 -15.19 25.58 6.82
C SER A 171 -13.88 24.98 7.35
N GLU A 172 -13.72 23.66 7.34
CA GLU A 172 -12.49 22.99 7.79
C GLU A 172 -11.40 22.96 6.71
N GLY A 173 -11.74 23.22 5.44
CA GLY A 173 -10.79 23.10 4.33
C GLY A 173 -9.54 23.95 4.51
N GLY A 174 -9.68 25.18 5.03
CA GLY A 174 -8.53 26.05 5.34
C GLY A 174 -7.59 25.46 6.40
N LEU A 175 -8.16 24.79 7.41
CA LEU A 175 -7.39 24.10 8.45
C LEU A 175 -6.66 22.88 7.88
N ARG A 176 -7.34 22.06 7.07
CA ARG A 176 -6.77 20.87 6.42
C ARG A 176 -5.60 21.24 5.51
N LYS A 177 -5.80 22.24 4.64
CA LYS A 177 -4.76 22.79 3.77
C LYS A 177 -3.51 23.19 4.55
N ARG A 178 -3.68 23.81 5.71
CA ARG A 178 -2.56 24.20 6.58
C ARG A 178 -1.86 22.98 7.20
N ARG A 179 -2.62 22.02 7.75
CA ARG A 179 -2.06 20.82 8.38
C ARG A 179 -1.29 19.94 7.40
N TYR A 180 -1.72 19.87 6.14
CA TYR A 180 -0.97 19.20 5.08
C TYR A 180 0.39 19.86 4.83
N MET A 181 0.47 21.19 4.75
CA MET A 181 1.74 21.91 4.62
C MET A 181 2.64 21.76 5.86
N GLU A 182 2.07 21.85 7.06
CA GLU A 182 2.83 21.66 8.30
C GLU A 182 3.36 20.22 8.41
N GLY A 183 2.58 19.23 7.97
CA GLY A 183 3.02 17.83 7.84
C GLY A 183 4.15 17.67 6.84
N GLN A 184 4.07 18.32 5.68
CA GLN A 184 5.15 18.30 4.68
C GLN A 184 6.45 18.89 5.24
N LEU A 185 6.37 19.99 6.01
CA LEU A 185 7.53 20.61 6.65
C LEU A 185 8.10 19.79 7.81
N PHE A 186 7.23 19.13 8.57
CA PHE A 186 7.67 18.22 9.62
C PHE A 186 8.37 17.00 9.00
N GLY A 187 7.83 16.44 7.92
CA GLY A 187 8.44 15.32 7.19
C GLY A 187 8.31 13.98 7.93
N LEU A 188 7.89 12.94 7.20
CA LEU A 188 7.63 11.62 7.78
C LEU A 188 8.91 10.86 8.16
N TYR A 189 10.02 11.19 7.50
CA TYR A 189 11.29 10.45 7.60
C TYR A 189 12.41 11.36 8.10
N ASP A 190 13.41 10.76 8.73
CA ASP A 190 14.68 11.42 9.02
C ASP A 190 15.44 11.70 7.71
N ASP A 191 15.49 10.73 6.79
CA ASP A 191 15.96 10.91 5.41
C ASP A 191 15.12 10.07 4.42
N PRO A 192 14.22 10.68 3.62
CA PRO A 192 13.37 9.95 2.68
C PRO A 192 14.16 9.25 1.56
N ALA A 193 15.43 9.61 1.33
CA ALA A 193 16.29 8.93 0.35
C ALA A 193 16.97 7.67 0.93
N ASN A 194 16.92 7.48 2.25
CA ASN A 194 17.63 6.42 2.95
C ASN A 194 16.83 5.86 4.13
N VAL A 195 15.61 5.40 3.85
CA VAL A 195 14.71 4.83 4.86
C VAL A 195 15.14 3.41 5.24
N GLY A 196 15.32 3.18 6.54
CA GLY A 196 15.65 1.88 7.11
C GLY A 196 14.43 0.96 7.30
N ALA A 197 14.67 -0.33 7.55
CA ALA A 197 13.58 -1.29 7.78
C ALA A 197 12.78 -0.98 9.06
N ASP A 198 13.45 -0.57 10.14
CA ASP A 198 12.79 -0.24 11.41
C ASP A 198 11.94 1.03 11.27
N GLU A 199 12.49 2.08 10.65
CA GLU A 199 11.75 3.32 10.35
C GLU A 199 10.54 3.04 9.44
N ALA A 200 10.70 2.17 8.44
CA ALA A 200 9.59 1.76 7.59
C ALA A 200 8.48 1.01 8.37
N ARG A 201 8.85 0.13 9.31
CA ARG A 201 7.89 -0.51 10.21
C ARG A 201 7.18 0.52 11.07
N ASP A 202 7.89 1.44 11.69
CA ASP A 202 7.29 2.48 12.54
C ASP A 202 6.30 3.36 11.77
N VAL A 203 6.60 3.67 10.51
CA VAL A 203 5.68 4.34 9.58
C VAL A 203 4.43 3.51 9.34
N TYR A 204 4.54 2.22 9.03
CA TYR A 204 3.37 1.37 8.79
C TYR A 204 2.57 1.05 10.06
N ARG A 205 3.23 0.94 11.22
CA ARG A 205 2.56 0.82 12.52
C ARG A 205 1.69 2.03 12.79
N SER A 206 2.26 3.22 12.65
CA SER A 206 1.54 4.49 12.84
C SER A 206 0.44 4.64 11.79
N PHE A 207 0.71 4.27 10.54
CA PHE A 207 -0.30 4.27 9.49
C PHE A 207 -1.48 3.34 9.80
N GLN A 208 -1.20 2.11 10.26
CA GLN A 208 -2.24 1.14 10.63
C GLN A 208 -3.05 1.63 11.83
N LEU A 209 -2.41 2.18 12.85
CA LEU A 209 -3.04 2.74 14.05
C LEU A 209 -4.04 3.86 13.70
N HIS A 210 -3.69 4.68 12.70
CA HIS A 210 -4.47 5.84 12.27
C HIS A 210 -5.28 5.59 10.99
N ARG A 211 -5.31 4.36 10.48
CA ARG A 211 -5.78 4.04 9.12
C ARG A 211 -7.17 4.58 8.82
N ASP A 212 -8.14 4.35 9.72
CA ASP A 212 -9.51 4.82 9.54
C ASP A 212 -9.62 6.35 9.47
N ARG A 213 -8.82 7.05 10.27
CA ARG A 213 -8.76 8.51 10.27
C ARG A 213 -8.14 9.02 8.97
N ILE A 214 -7.04 8.41 8.55
CA ILE A 214 -6.31 8.79 7.34
C ILE A 214 -7.16 8.54 6.10
N VAL A 215 -7.69 7.31 5.93
CA VAL A 215 -8.53 6.94 4.78
C VAL A 215 -9.73 7.87 4.66
N ARG A 216 -10.40 8.18 5.78
CA ARG A 216 -11.50 9.13 5.80
C ARG A 216 -11.05 10.54 5.42
N ASP A 217 -10.00 11.06 6.04
CA ASP A 217 -9.58 12.44 5.85
C ASP A 217 -9.04 12.67 4.43
N GLU A 218 -8.25 11.74 3.91
CA GLU A 218 -7.70 11.77 2.54
C GLU A 218 -8.81 11.67 1.48
N ALA A 219 -9.80 10.78 1.66
CA ALA A 219 -10.94 10.71 0.74
C ALA A 219 -11.78 12.00 0.68
N ASN A 220 -11.79 12.78 1.76
CA ASN A 220 -12.60 14.00 1.86
C ASN A 220 -11.87 15.28 1.47
N TRP A 221 -10.55 15.31 1.69
CA TRP A 221 -9.78 16.55 1.64
C TRP A 221 -8.48 16.43 0.86
N GLY A 222 -8.01 15.24 0.50
CA GLY A 222 -6.76 15.03 -0.22
C GLY A 222 -6.97 14.11 -1.41
N GLU A 223 -6.14 13.07 -1.48
CA GLU A 223 -6.28 11.99 -2.45
C GLU A 223 -6.48 10.68 -1.68
N SER A 224 -7.60 9.99 -1.92
CA SER A 224 -7.88 8.71 -1.28
C SER A 224 -6.75 7.70 -1.53
N ILE A 225 -6.64 6.70 -0.66
CA ILE A 225 -5.65 5.62 -0.76
C ILE A 225 -5.66 4.88 -2.11
N ASP A 226 -6.80 4.90 -2.83
CA ASP A 226 -6.96 4.31 -4.17
C ASP A 226 -6.55 5.26 -5.32
N GLY A 227 -5.96 6.43 -5.03
CA GLY A 227 -5.59 7.42 -6.05
C GLY A 227 -6.76 8.23 -6.62
N ARG A 228 -7.74 8.58 -5.77
CA ARG A 228 -8.92 9.37 -6.18
C ARG A 228 -8.95 10.69 -5.44
N ASP A 229 -8.97 11.78 -6.19
CA ASP A 229 -9.06 13.12 -5.64
C ASP A 229 -10.38 13.35 -4.91
N ALA A 230 -10.28 14.05 -3.78
CA ALA A 230 -11.42 14.68 -3.15
C ALA A 230 -12.02 15.77 -4.04
N ALA A 231 -13.34 16.01 -3.91
CA ALA A 231 -14.02 17.07 -4.66
C ALA A 231 -13.40 18.47 -4.45
N ARG A 232 -12.76 18.67 -3.29
CA ARG A 232 -11.87 19.81 -3.03
C ARG A 232 -10.56 19.27 -2.46
N ASN A 233 -9.61 18.98 -3.33
CA ASN A 233 -8.28 18.55 -2.93
C ASN A 233 -7.51 19.72 -2.27
N MET A 234 -7.31 19.63 -0.96
CA MET A 234 -6.58 20.60 -0.14
C MET A 234 -5.07 20.43 -0.23
N ILE A 235 -4.57 19.30 -0.71
CA ILE A 235 -3.15 19.11 -1.04
C ILE A 235 -2.81 20.00 -2.24
N ASP A 236 -3.58 19.90 -3.33
CA ASP A 236 -3.44 20.78 -4.50
C ASP A 236 -3.60 22.25 -4.14
N ALA A 237 -4.57 22.55 -3.27
CA ALA A 237 -4.76 23.91 -2.79
C ALA A 237 -3.57 24.42 -1.98
N ALA A 238 -2.95 23.57 -1.15
CA ALA A 238 -1.74 23.93 -0.40
C ALA A 238 -0.57 24.19 -1.36
N ASN A 239 -0.35 23.31 -2.34
CA ASN A 239 0.73 23.43 -3.32
C ASN A 239 0.59 24.71 -4.17
N ARG A 240 -0.63 25.06 -4.55
CA ARG A 240 -0.91 26.30 -5.29
C ARG A 240 -0.79 27.55 -4.41
N ASP A 241 -1.44 27.55 -3.25
CA ASP A 241 -1.61 28.78 -2.46
C ASP A 241 -0.37 29.09 -1.59
N TYR A 242 0.43 28.08 -1.24
CA TYR A 242 1.64 28.19 -0.42
C TYR A 242 2.90 27.96 -1.25
N SER A 243 2.85 28.32 -2.54
CA SER A 243 3.95 28.12 -3.50
C SER A 243 5.26 28.76 -3.05
N ASN A 244 5.18 29.82 -2.25
CA ASN A 244 6.36 30.44 -1.65
C ASN A 244 7.08 29.47 -0.71
N ILE A 245 6.40 28.61 0.05
CA ILE A 245 7.01 27.62 0.93
C ILE A 245 7.36 26.35 0.15
N THR A 246 6.47 25.83 -0.69
CA THR A 246 6.72 24.57 -1.40
C THR A 246 7.88 24.66 -2.38
N ALA A 247 8.17 25.86 -2.91
CA ALA A 247 9.37 26.09 -3.74
C ALA A 247 10.69 25.80 -3.01
N ASP A 248 10.75 26.01 -1.69
CA ASP A 248 11.97 25.83 -0.90
C ASP A 248 12.01 24.48 -0.16
N TYR A 249 10.85 23.91 0.16
CA TYR A 249 10.73 22.76 1.05
C TYR A 249 10.02 21.54 0.42
N GLY A 250 9.68 21.63 -0.87
CA GLY A 250 8.98 20.58 -1.61
C GLY A 250 7.46 20.74 -1.57
N GLU A 251 6.81 20.18 -2.60
CA GLU A 251 5.37 20.10 -2.65
C GLU A 251 4.84 19.16 -1.57
N VAL A 252 3.65 19.48 -1.08
CA VAL A 252 2.88 18.64 -0.18
C VAL A 252 2.48 17.37 -0.91
N GLN A 253 2.96 16.25 -0.41
CA GLN A 253 2.76 14.93 -0.99
C GLN A 253 1.41 14.32 -0.63
N THR A 254 0.85 13.50 -1.52
CA THR A 254 -0.28 12.62 -1.19
C THR A 254 0.14 11.57 -0.17
N ILE A 255 -0.82 10.92 0.49
CA ILE A 255 -0.49 9.85 1.44
C ILE A 255 0.27 8.70 0.76
N ARG A 256 -0.06 8.37 -0.50
CA ARG A 256 0.62 7.31 -1.26
C ARG A 256 2.08 7.67 -1.54
N GLU A 257 2.34 8.91 -1.92
CA GLU A 257 3.68 9.44 -2.13
C GLU A 257 4.47 9.49 -0.82
N SER A 258 3.84 9.94 0.27
CA SER A 258 4.45 9.97 1.60
C SER A 258 4.84 8.57 2.10
N LEU A 259 4.03 7.53 1.83
CA LEU A 259 4.33 6.15 2.24
C LEU A 259 5.30 5.41 1.30
N ALA A 260 5.59 5.93 0.11
CA ALA A 260 6.38 5.21 -0.89
C ALA A 260 7.82 4.84 -0.42
N PRO A 261 8.57 5.71 0.29
CA PRO A 261 9.87 5.33 0.84
C PRO A 261 9.79 4.17 1.84
N ALA A 262 8.86 4.23 2.81
CA ALA A 262 8.62 3.14 3.75
C ALA A 262 8.20 1.85 3.02
N LYS A 263 7.32 1.94 2.02
CA LYS A 263 6.92 0.78 1.19
C LYS A 263 8.14 0.06 0.64
N ASN A 264 9.02 0.81 -0.03
CA ASN A 264 10.17 0.25 -0.72
C ASN A 264 11.15 -0.39 0.27
N ALA A 265 11.40 0.25 1.41
CA ALA A 265 12.28 -0.26 2.45
C ALA A 265 11.71 -1.52 3.12
N LEU A 266 10.42 -1.54 3.46
CA LEU A 266 9.74 -2.68 4.06
C LEU A 266 9.73 -3.89 3.11
N LEU A 267 9.35 -3.70 1.84
CA LEU A 267 9.37 -4.78 0.85
C LEU A 267 10.79 -5.32 0.61
N ALA A 268 11.80 -4.44 0.56
CA ALA A 268 13.19 -4.88 0.45
C ALA A 268 13.64 -5.71 1.67
N ASP A 269 13.20 -5.35 2.87
CA ASP A 269 13.47 -6.12 4.08
C ASP A 269 12.78 -7.48 4.06
N LEU A 270 11.48 -7.52 3.73
CA LEU A 270 10.70 -8.76 3.63
C LEU A 270 11.26 -9.72 2.59
N ARG A 271 11.75 -9.24 1.43
CA ARG A 271 12.44 -10.10 0.44
C ARG A 271 13.69 -10.78 1.00
N ARG A 272 14.39 -10.15 1.94
CA ARG A 272 15.55 -10.76 2.61
C ARG A 272 15.12 -11.80 3.65
N GLN A 273 14.02 -11.55 4.34
CA GLN A 273 13.48 -12.46 5.36
C GLN A 273 12.78 -13.68 4.74
N HIS A 274 12.10 -13.49 3.61
CA HIS A 274 11.34 -14.50 2.90
C HIS A 274 11.85 -14.64 1.45
N PRO A 275 13.08 -15.15 1.24
CA PRO A 275 13.68 -15.27 -0.09
C PRO A 275 12.88 -16.18 -1.03
N ASP A 276 12.04 -17.04 -0.46
CA ASP A 276 11.23 -18.04 -1.17
C ASP A 276 9.92 -17.47 -1.76
N ILE A 277 9.55 -16.23 -1.41
CA ILE A 277 8.46 -15.44 -2.04
C ILE A 277 8.95 -14.05 -2.49
N ALA A 278 10.26 -13.86 -2.60
CA ALA A 278 10.84 -12.55 -2.88
C ALA A 278 10.41 -11.95 -4.23
N ASP A 279 10.11 -12.80 -5.21
CA ASP A 279 9.56 -12.45 -6.52
C ASP A 279 8.14 -11.88 -6.46
N ARG A 280 7.38 -12.25 -5.42
CA ARG A 280 6.00 -11.80 -5.19
C ARG A 280 5.92 -10.52 -4.39
N LEU A 281 6.94 -10.21 -3.60
CA LEU A 281 7.06 -9.00 -2.79
C LEU A 281 7.52 -7.79 -3.61
N SER A 282 7.14 -7.64 -4.89
CA SER A 282 7.63 -6.55 -5.76
C SER A 282 7.01 -5.19 -5.41
N ASN A 283 7.67 -4.08 -5.78
CA ASN A 283 7.14 -2.74 -5.48
C ASN A 283 5.88 -2.44 -6.31
N GLU A 284 5.73 -3.12 -7.44
CA GLU A 284 4.63 -3.03 -8.38
C GLU A 284 3.44 -3.90 -7.95
N ALA A 285 3.69 -4.96 -7.17
CA ALA A 285 2.64 -5.86 -6.67
C ALA A 285 1.76 -5.17 -5.61
N PHE A 286 2.32 -4.24 -4.84
CA PHE A 286 1.62 -3.60 -3.73
C PHE A 286 1.59 -2.08 -3.88
N GLU A 287 0.38 -1.53 -3.82
CA GLU A 287 0.18 -0.11 -3.53
C GLU A 287 0.62 0.19 -2.09
N ALA A 288 1.12 1.40 -1.83
CA ALA A 288 1.61 1.75 -0.49
C ALA A 288 0.51 1.63 0.57
N GLY A 289 -0.72 1.93 0.19
CA GLY A 289 -1.89 1.78 1.04
C GLY A 289 -2.49 0.37 1.09
N ALA A 290 -1.87 -0.64 0.48
CA ALA A 290 -2.30 -2.02 0.51
C ALA A 290 -1.51 -2.88 1.51
N ILE A 291 -0.61 -2.24 2.27
CA ILE A 291 0.14 -2.89 3.35
C ILE A 291 -0.61 -2.67 4.67
N TYR A 292 -0.77 -3.76 5.40
CA TYR A 292 -1.32 -3.81 6.75
C TYR A 292 -0.28 -4.51 7.62
N LEU A 293 0.11 -3.85 8.69
CA LEU A 293 1.14 -4.33 9.59
C LEU A 293 0.63 -4.11 11.01
N ASP A 294 0.76 -5.13 11.85
CA ASP A 294 0.40 -5.02 13.27
C ASP A 294 1.05 -3.76 13.88
N PRO A 295 0.26 -2.79 14.40
CA PRO A 295 0.83 -1.63 15.07
C PRO A 295 1.69 -2.00 16.29
N GLY A 296 1.58 -3.23 16.81
CA GLY A 296 2.25 -3.69 18.03
C GLY A 296 1.79 -2.92 19.26
N ARG A 297 0.68 -2.16 19.16
CA ARG A 297 0.15 -1.30 20.23
C ARG A 297 -1.27 -0.85 19.91
N ASN A 298 -1.98 -0.45 20.97
CA ASN A 298 -3.27 0.22 20.86
C ASN A 298 -3.12 1.74 20.77
N ALA A 299 -4.16 2.43 20.29
CA ALA A 299 -4.16 3.89 20.09
C ALA A 299 -3.99 4.73 21.37
N ALA A 300 -3.99 4.10 22.55
CA ALA A 300 -3.82 4.77 23.84
C ALA A 300 -2.36 4.81 24.32
N THR A 301 -1.43 4.12 23.66
CA THR A 301 -0.06 3.94 24.13
C THR A 301 0.94 4.10 23.00
N VAL A 302 2.04 4.80 23.26
CA VAL A 302 3.18 4.88 22.33
C VAL A 302 4.12 3.65 22.41
N ALA A 303 4.05 2.88 23.51
CA ALA A 303 4.88 1.71 23.71
C ALA A 303 4.43 0.52 22.83
N VAL A 304 5.39 -0.15 22.20
CA VAL A 304 5.19 -1.37 21.42
C VAL A 304 5.26 -2.59 22.35
N ASP A 305 4.26 -3.46 22.24
CA ASP A 305 4.15 -4.77 22.87
C ASP A 305 4.37 -5.84 21.80
N ALA A 306 5.34 -6.73 22.04
CA ALA A 306 5.73 -7.76 21.07
C ALA A 306 4.74 -8.94 21.00
N GLU A 307 3.80 -9.04 21.94
CA GLU A 307 2.77 -10.08 22.00
C GLU A 307 1.38 -9.51 21.67
N HIS A 308 1.34 -8.38 20.96
CA HIS A 308 0.13 -7.64 20.69
C HIS A 308 -0.73 -8.37 19.65
N ALA A 309 -1.90 -8.86 20.07
CA ALA A 309 -2.85 -9.46 19.15
C ALA A 309 -3.57 -8.40 18.30
N ALA A 310 -3.35 -8.44 16.99
CA ALA A 310 -3.95 -7.58 15.98
C ALA A 310 -5.14 -8.22 15.27
N THR A 311 -6.00 -7.36 14.72
CA THR A 311 -6.94 -7.75 13.66
C THR A 311 -6.67 -6.87 12.46
N LEU A 312 -6.07 -7.45 11.43
CA LEU A 312 -5.78 -6.81 10.15
C LEU A 312 -6.85 -7.24 9.15
N ASP A 313 -7.64 -6.28 8.67
CA ASP A 313 -8.77 -6.54 7.79
C ASP A 313 -8.65 -5.70 6.53
N ALA A 314 -8.32 -6.37 5.43
CA ALA A 314 -8.07 -5.73 4.13
C ALA A 314 -9.35 -5.49 3.32
N ARG A 315 -10.53 -5.87 3.84
CA ARG A 315 -11.81 -5.70 3.12
C ARG A 315 -12.08 -4.25 2.79
N ARG A 316 -12.14 -3.94 1.49
CA ARG A 316 -12.52 -2.63 0.96
C ARG A 316 -13.82 -2.72 0.19
N THR A 317 -14.75 -1.83 0.49
CA THR A 317 -16.00 -1.72 -0.26
C THR A 317 -16.11 -0.39 -1.00
N ARG A 318 -16.68 -0.45 -2.20
CA ARG A 318 -17.02 0.69 -3.05
C ARG A 318 -18.43 0.49 -3.55
N ASN A 319 -19.32 1.43 -3.26
CA ASN A 319 -20.75 1.34 -3.62
C ASN A 319 -21.40 0.02 -3.15
N ASN A 320 -21.09 -0.40 -1.91
CA ASN A 320 -21.52 -1.66 -1.29
C ASN A 320 -21.03 -2.94 -2.01
N ALA A 321 -20.06 -2.84 -2.92
CA ALA A 321 -19.39 -3.98 -3.53
C ALA A 321 -17.93 -4.03 -3.08
N GLU A 322 -17.45 -5.23 -2.77
CA GLU A 322 -16.05 -5.43 -2.42
C GLU A 322 -15.14 -5.23 -3.63
N VAL A 323 -14.08 -4.45 -3.43
CA VAL A 323 -13.08 -4.12 -4.45
C VAL A 323 -11.94 -5.11 -4.33
N SER A 324 -11.50 -5.65 -5.47
CA SER A 324 -10.31 -6.50 -5.52
C SER A 324 -9.04 -5.63 -5.42
N SER A 325 -8.13 -6.02 -4.54
CA SER A 325 -6.83 -5.39 -4.27
C SER A 325 -5.88 -6.47 -3.77
N ASN A 326 -4.65 -6.50 -4.26
CA ASN A 326 -3.62 -7.40 -3.73
C ASN A 326 -2.99 -6.73 -2.50
N ASP A 327 -3.13 -7.36 -1.34
CA ASP A 327 -2.79 -6.79 -0.05
C ASP A 327 -1.70 -7.63 0.65
N LEU A 328 -0.86 -6.92 1.42
CA LEU A 328 0.19 -7.54 2.22
C LEU A 328 -0.16 -7.34 3.69
N LEU A 329 -0.43 -8.44 4.39
CA LEU A 329 -0.82 -8.45 5.80
C LEU A 329 0.29 -9.11 6.63
N ILE A 330 0.74 -8.44 7.69
CA ILE A 330 1.88 -8.86 8.53
C ILE A 330 1.46 -8.77 10.00
N GLY A 331 1.28 -9.90 10.67
CA GLY A 331 0.90 -9.97 12.10
C GLY A 331 2.04 -9.66 13.07
N GLU A 332 3.30 -9.93 12.66
CA GLU A 332 4.47 -9.81 13.53
C GLU A 332 4.47 -10.78 14.72
N GLY A 333 3.88 -10.42 15.86
CA GLY A 333 3.94 -11.19 17.09
C GLY A 333 2.66 -11.08 17.90
N GLY A 334 2.22 -12.16 18.55
CA GLY A 334 0.91 -12.24 19.21
C GLY A 334 -0.02 -13.18 18.46
N ASP A 335 -1.22 -13.41 19.01
CA ASP A 335 -2.23 -14.27 18.34
C ASP A 335 -3.09 -13.41 17.39
N ASP A 336 -2.68 -13.28 16.13
CA ASP A 336 -3.28 -12.33 15.20
C ASP A 336 -4.45 -12.89 14.40
N THR A 337 -5.26 -11.98 13.83
CA THR A 337 -6.25 -12.32 12.80
C THR A 337 -6.02 -11.47 11.56
N LEU A 338 -5.65 -12.12 10.45
CA LEU A 338 -5.40 -11.49 9.16
C LEU A 338 -6.50 -11.88 8.17
N ARG A 339 -7.11 -10.90 7.50
CA ARG A 339 -8.15 -11.12 6.48
C ARG A 339 -7.79 -10.40 5.18
N GLY A 340 -7.42 -11.15 4.14
CA GLY A 340 -6.97 -10.64 2.83
C GLY A 340 -8.09 -10.00 2.00
N ALA A 341 -9.27 -10.62 1.97
CA ALA A 341 -10.45 -10.21 1.21
C ALA A 341 -10.47 -10.69 -0.25
N ARG A 342 -10.48 -9.79 -1.24
CA ARG A 342 -10.49 -10.14 -2.67
C ARG A 342 -9.21 -9.65 -3.30
N GLY A 343 -8.55 -10.48 -4.07
CA GLY A 343 -7.26 -10.18 -4.68
C GLY A 343 -6.28 -11.32 -4.40
N ASP A 344 -5.09 -11.23 -4.96
CA ASP A 344 -4.03 -12.20 -4.65
C ASP A 344 -3.21 -11.65 -3.48
N ASP A 345 -3.55 -12.08 -2.26
CA ASP A 345 -3.00 -11.51 -1.02
C ASP A 345 -1.78 -12.30 -0.51
N ILE A 346 -0.94 -11.62 0.28
CA ILE A 346 0.15 -12.24 1.04
C ILE A 346 -0.12 -12.03 2.53
N LEU A 347 -0.34 -13.13 3.26
CA LEU A 347 -0.61 -13.15 4.69
C LEU A 347 0.60 -13.80 5.40
N ILE A 348 1.33 -13.00 6.17
CA ILE A 348 2.44 -13.42 7.01
C ILE A 348 1.96 -13.36 8.46
N GLY A 349 1.71 -14.51 9.08
CA GLY A 349 1.24 -14.60 10.47
C GLY A 349 2.27 -14.00 11.41
N GLY A 350 3.42 -14.67 11.53
CA GLY A 350 4.50 -14.24 12.40
C GLY A 350 4.66 -15.20 13.56
N ALA A 351 4.91 -14.67 14.76
CA ALA A 351 5.02 -15.45 15.97
C ALA A 351 3.70 -15.42 16.74
N GLY A 352 3.23 -16.58 17.20
CA GLY A 352 1.95 -16.68 17.90
C GLY A 352 1.06 -17.69 17.18
N ARG A 353 -0.22 -17.75 17.56
CA ARG A 353 -1.21 -18.63 16.95
C ARG A 353 -2.15 -17.82 16.09
N ASP A 354 -1.80 -17.69 14.82
CA ASP A 354 -2.48 -16.76 13.95
C ASP A 354 -3.68 -17.40 13.25
N ARG A 355 -4.65 -16.56 12.92
CA ARG A 355 -5.78 -16.90 12.07
C ARG A 355 -5.65 -16.15 10.76
N LEU A 356 -5.36 -16.88 9.68
CA LEU A 356 -5.16 -16.33 8.35
C LEU A 356 -6.35 -16.68 7.46
N GLU A 357 -7.05 -15.66 6.99
CA GLU A 357 -8.20 -15.76 6.08
C GLU A 357 -7.86 -15.06 4.77
N GLY A 358 -7.52 -15.78 3.69
CA GLY A 358 -7.17 -15.14 2.41
C GLY A 358 -8.38 -14.54 1.75
N GLY A 359 -9.28 -15.37 1.22
CA GLY A 359 -10.58 -14.94 0.75
C GLY A 359 -10.83 -15.39 -0.67
N GLN A 360 -10.95 -14.47 -1.62
CA GLN A 360 -11.04 -14.79 -3.05
C GLN A 360 -9.76 -14.35 -3.75
N GLY A 361 -9.17 -15.24 -4.55
CA GLY A 361 -7.94 -15.00 -5.29
C GLY A 361 -6.86 -16.02 -4.96
N CYS A 362 -5.73 -15.94 -5.67
CA CYS A 362 -4.61 -16.84 -5.45
C CYS A 362 -3.75 -16.34 -4.28
N ASP A 363 -4.17 -16.65 -3.06
CA ASP A 363 -3.55 -16.15 -1.83
C ASP A 363 -2.28 -16.90 -1.44
N THR A 364 -1.47 -16.28 -0.57
CA THR A 364 -0.26 -16.90 -0.05
C THR A 364 -0.05 -16.69 1.42
N TYR A 365 0.07 -17.82 2.10
CA TYR A 365 0.12 -17.90 3.54
C TYR A 365 1.54 -18.29 3.96
N VAL A 366 2.21 -17.42 4.70
CA VAL A 366 3.47 -17.74 5.39
C VAL A 366 3.12 -18.04 6.84
N VAL A 367 3.14 -19.33 7.20
CA VAL A 367 2.63 -19.84 8.47
C VAL A 367 3.72 -20.22 9.47
N GLY A 368 3.39 -20.11 10.74
CA GLY A 368 4.13 -20.53 11.92
C GLY A 368 3.44 -21.64 12.72
N ASP A 369 3.99 -21.95 13.90
CA ASP A 369 3.44 -22.98 14.79
C ASP A 369 2.13 -22.52 15.45
N GLY A 370 1.07 -23.31 15.25
CA GLY A 370 -0.25 -23.09 15.85
C GLY A 370 -1.22 -22.35 14.93
N ASP A 371 -0.76 -21.89 13.77
CA ASP A 371 -1.57 -21.14 12.82
C ASP A 371 -2.75 -21.93 12.26
N THR A 372 -3.82 -21.20 11.97
CA THR A 372 -5.02 -21.69 11.32
C THR A 372 -5.28 -20.92 10.04
N VAL A 373 -5.35 -21.62 8.92
CA VAL A 373 -5.66 -21.07 7.60
C VAL A 373 -7.07 -21.43 7.18
N LEU A 374 -7.79 -20.43 6.67
CA LEU A 374 -9.11 -20.56 6.06
C LEU A 374 -9.11 -19.82 4.73
N ASP A 375 -9.56 -20.49 3.68
CA ASP A 375 -9.65 -19.90 2.35
C ASP A 375 -11.03 -20.17 1.77
N SER A 376 -11.68 -19.14 1.21
CA SER A 376 -13.08 -19.23 0.80
C SER A 376 -13.25 -19.87 -0.58
N ASP A 377 -12.26 -19.74 -1.47
CA ASP A 377 -12.26 -20.34 -2.80
C ASP A 377 -11.24 -21.48 -2.95
N ARG A 378 -10.35 -21.64 -1.96
CA ARG A 378 -9.36 -22.71 -1.80
C ARG A 378 -8.22 -22.65 -2.81
N ASP A 379 -8.04 -21.50 -3.46
CA ASP A 379 -6.94 -21.25 -4.38
C ASP A 379 -5.72 -20.64 -3.66
N GLY A 380 -4.53 -20.75 -4.25
CA GLY A 380 -3.30 -20.21 -3.68
C GLY A 380 -2.32 -21.25 -3.12
N GLU A 381 -1.48 -20.85 -2.17
CA GLU A 381 -0.43 -21.71 -1.61
C GLU A 381 -0.13 -21.46 -0.13
N LEU A 382 0.22 -22.55 0.57
CA LEU A 382 0.70 -22.51 1.95
C LEU A 382 2.23 -22.68 2.00
N ARG A 383 2.91 -21.85 2.78
CA ARG A 383 4.37 -21.88 2.94
C ARG A 383 4.78 -21.96 4.40
N TRP A 384 5.63 -22.92 4.73
CA TRP A 384 6.12 -23.15 6.09
C TRP A 384 7.62 -23.41 6.07
N ASP A 385 8.38 -22.71 6.92
CA ASP A 385 9.85 -22.75 6.98
C ASP A 385 10.50 -22.54 5.59
N GLY A 386 10.05 -21.48 4.90
CA GLY A 386 10.55 -21.07 3.58
C GLY A 386 10.25 -22.04 2.44
N ARG A 387 9.27 -22.93 2.61
CA ARG A 387 8.91 -23.96 1.61
C ARG A 387 7.42 -24.00 1.37
N GLN A 388 7.04 -24.07 0.11
CA GLN A 388 5.69 -24.41 -0.28
C GLN A 388 5.34 -25.83 0.17
N LEU A 389 4.18 -25.99 0.80
CA LEU A 389 3.61 -27.29 1.11
C LEU A 389 2.81 -27.76 -0.10
N THR A 390 3.18 -28.92 -0.64
CA THR A 390 2.55 -29.50 -1.85
C THR A 390 1.77 -30.78 -1.56
N GLY A 391 1.79 -31.26 -0.31
CA GLY A 391 1.08 -32.44 0.14
C GLY A 391 1.96 -33.68 0.25
N GLY A 392 1.34 -34.85 0.18
CA GLY A 392 1.98 -36.10 0.58
C GLY A 392 1.27 -37.36 0.13
N VAL A 393 1.93 -38.48 0.38
CA VAL A 393 1.43 -39.81 0.02
C VAL A 393 1.18 -40.63 1.29
N ARG A 394 0.08 -41.39 1.31
CA ARG A 394 -0.16 -42.43 2.32
C ARG A 394 0.36 -43.75 1.79
N ASN A 395 1.35 -44.34 2.46
CA ASN A 395 1.86 -45.66 2.10
C ASN A 395 1.05 -46.79 2.75
N GLU A 396 1.21 -47.99 2.22
CA GLU A 396 0.63 -49.18 2.85
C GLU A 396 1.18 -49.36 4.27
N GLY A 397 0.29 -49.44 5.26
CA GLY A 397 0.65 -49.54 6.67
C GLY A 397 0.70 -48.20 7.43
N ASP A 398 0.64 -47.05 6.76
CA ASP A 398 0.39 -45.78 7.43
C ASP A 398 -1.05 -45.75 8.00
N PRO A 399 -1.28 -45.04 9.13
CA PRO A 399 -2.62 -44.84 9.66
C PRO A 399 -3.56 -44.22 8.61
N ALA A 400 -4.85 -44.57 8.70
CA ALA A 400 -5.87 -43.96 7.84
C ALA A 400 -5.82 -42.43 7.97
N ASN A 401 -6.02 -41.74 6.85
CA ASN A 401 -5.99 -40.27 6.75
C ASN A 401 -4.66 -39.61 7.12
N THR A 402 -3.56 -40.36 7.22
CA THR A 402 -2.22 -39.83 7.47
C THR A 402 -1.35 -39.98 6.23
N TYR A 403 -0.79 -38.88 5.75
CA TYR A 403 0.06 -38.80 4.58
C TYR A 403 1.40 -38.16 4.97
N ARG A 404 2.46 -38.45 4.22
CA ARG A 404 3.79 -37.92 4.49
C ARG A 404 4.31 -37.18 3.27
N SER A 405 4.96 -36.03 3.47
CA SER A 405 5.66 -35.34 2.39
C SER A 405 6.75 -36.24 1.81
N ALA A 406 7.09 -36.04 0.53
CA ALA A 406 8.10 -36.85 -0.15
C ALA A 406 9.49 -36.76 0.51
N ASP A 407 9.80 -35.64 1.15
CA ASP A 407 11.04 -35.40 1.89
C ASP A 407 10.96 -35.84 3.38
N GLY A 408 9.82 -36.35 3.83
CA GLY A 408 9.60 -36.85 5.19
C GLY A 408 9.58 -35.77 6.28
N ARG A 409 9.50 -34.48 5.91
CA ARG A 409 9.47 -33.37 6.86
C ARG A 409 8.12 -33.12 7.49
N TYR A 410 7.05 -33.34 6.73
CA TYR A 410 5.70 -33.02 7.15
C TYR A 410 4.82 -34.27 7.16
N THR A 411 4.01 -34.38 8.22
CA THR A 411 2.91 -35.33 8.29
C THR A 411 1.61 -34.54 8.11
N TYR A 412 0.79 -34.99 7.18
CA TYR A 412 -0.52 -34.42 6.85
C TYR A 412 -1.59 -35.37 7.38
N GLN A 413 -2.46 -34.90 8.26
CA GLN A 413 -3.51 -35.70 8.87
C GLN A 413 -4.87 -35.04 8.65
N ILE A 414 -5.80 -35.74 7.98
CA ILE A 414 -7.19 -35.26 7.86
C ILE A 414 -7.94 -35.57 9.15
N GLU A 415 -8.39 -34.52 9.83
CA GLU A 415 -9.17 -34.56 11.07
C GLU A 415 -10.56 -33.98 10.84
N GLY A 416 -11.55 -34.84 10.57
CA GLY A 416 -12.88 -34.40 10.17
C GLY A 416 -12.84 -33.77 8.78
N THR A 417 -13.14 -32.47 8.69
CA THR A 417 -13.03 -31.66 7.47
C THR A 417 -11.73 -30.88 7.37
N ASP A 418 -10.89 -30.90 8.41
CA ASP A 418 -9.70 -30.06 8.48
C ASP A 418 -8.45 -30.90 8.18
N LEU A 419 -7.40 -30.21 7.74
CA LEU A 419 -6.07 -30.80 7.57
C LEU A 419 -5.16 -30.26 8.66
N ARG A 420 -4.68 -31.16 9.52
CA ARG A 420 -3.60 -30.89 10.47
C ARG A 420 -2.27 -31.25 9.82
N ILE A 421 -1.35 -30.31 9.75
CA ILE A 421 0.01 -30.49 9.24
C ILE A 421 0.94 -30.44 10.44
N THR A 422 1.83 -31.42 10.59
CA THR A 422 2.78 -31.50 11.71
C THR A 422 4.19 -31.64 11.17
N ASP A 423 5.12 -30.81 11.65
CA ASP A 423 6.53 -30.88 11.29
C ASP A 423 7.28 -31.96 12.10
N GLN A 424 8.60 -32.02 11.97
CA GLN A 424 9.42 -32.99 12.70
C GLN A 424 9.61 -32.63 14.19
N ALA A 425 9.44 -31.36 14.56
CA ALA A 425 9.54 -30.89 15.94
C ALA A 425 8.22 -31.09 16.72
N GLY A 426 7.12 -31.38 16.01
CA GLY A 426 5.78 -31.51 16.59
C GLY A 426 4.97 -30.22 16.57
N ALA A 427 5.51 -29.15 15.97
CA ALA A 427 4.77 -27.92 15.67
C ALA A 427 3.67 -28.22 14.64
N THR A 428 2.57 -27.47 14.68
CA THR A 428 1.38 -27.78 13.89
C THR A 428 0.70 -26.58 13.24
N VAL A 429 0.27 -26.76 11.99
CA VAL A 429 -0.59 -25.82 11.26
C VAL A 429 -1.91 -26.52 10.94
N THR A 430 -3.02 -25.78 10.97
CA THR A 430 -4.34 -26.29 10.61
C THR A 430 -4.88 -25.57 9.38
N VAL A 431 -5.28 -26.32 8.35
CA VAL A 431 -6.06 -25.79 7.21
C VAL A 431 -7.50 -26.23 7.37
N LYS A 432 -8.42 -25.26 7.46
CA LYS A 432 -9.85 -25.49 7.65
C LYS A 432 -10.54 -25.92 6.36
N GLU A 433 -11.54 -26.78 6.49
CA GLU A 433 -12.41 -27.21 5.37
C GLU A 433 -11.63 -27.71 4.15
N PHE A 434 -10.59 -28.50 4.43
CA PHE A 434 -9.64 -28.99 3.46
C PHE A 434 -10.20 -30.11 2.57
N GLN A 435 -9.87 -30.01 1.29
CA GLN A 435 -9.98 -31.10 0.31
C GLN A 435 -8.64 -31.19 -0.43
N SER A 436 -8.28 -32.39 -0.87
CA SER A 436 -7.05 -32.57 -1.65
C SER A 436 -7.11 -31.72 -2.92
N GLY A 437 -6.07 -30.92 -3.15
CA GLY A 437 -5.97 -29.92 -4.20
C GLY A 437 -6.06 -28.48 -3.69
N ASN A 438 -6.70 -28.25 -2.52
CA ASN A 438 -6.78 -26.92 -1.92
C ASN A 438 -5.39 -26.35 -1.65
N LEU A 439 -5.19 -25.05 -1.92
CA LEU A 439 -3.95 -24.33 -1.65
C LEU A 439 -2.71 -25.03 -2.26
N GLY A 440 -2.88 -25.74 -3.38
CA GLY A 440 -1.82 -26.51 -4.02
C GLY A 440 -1.38 -27.79 -3.27
N ILE A 441 -2.08 -28.19 -2.20
CA ILE A 441 -1.74 -29.35 -1.38
C ILE A 441 -2.49 -30.58 -1.89
N SER A 442 -1.77 -31.57 -2.44
CA SER A 442 -2.35 -32.82 -2.95
C SER A 442 -2.04 -34.01 -2.05
N LEU A 443 -3.07 -34.72 -1.58
CA LEU A 443 -2.95 -35.91 -0.75
C LEU A 443 -3.41 -37.14 -1.52
N ASN A 444 -2.49 -38.10 -1.69
CA ASN A 444 -2.72 -39.28 -2.53
C ASN A 444 -2.42 -40.58 -1.79
N ASP A 445 -3.16 -41.64 -2.13
CA ASP A 445 -2.78 -42.99 -1.72
C ASP A 445 -1.67 -43.51 -2.63
N ALA A 446 -0.68 -44.19 -2.05
CA ALA A 446 0.33 -44.88 -2.83
C ALA A 446 -0.38 -45.88 -3.77
N SER A 447 -0.23 -45.69 -5.08
CA SER A 447 -0.79 -46.60 -6.06
C SER A 447 -0.20 -48.00 -5.86
N VAL A 448 -1.04 -48.98 -5.51
CA VAL A 448 -0.63 -50.39 -5.41
C VAL A 448 -0.13 -50.85 -6.79
N PRO A 449 1.11 -51.32 -6.94
CA PRO A 449 1.54 -51.91 -8.19
C PRO A 449 0.90 -53.29 -8.34
N GLY A 450 -0.18 -53.40 -9.12
CA GLY A 450 -0.63 -54.67 -9.67
C GLY A 450 -2.12 -54.99 -9.51
N GLY A 451 -2.88 -54.72 -10.56
CA GLY A 451 -4.24 -55.23 -10.77
C GLY A 451 -4.61 -55.15 -12.24
N GLY A 452 -4.03 -56.03 -13.06
CA GLY A 452 -4.28 -56.04 -14.50
C GLY A 452 -5.75 -56.27 -14.84
N ALA A 453 -6.40 -55.25 -15.39
CA ALA A 453 -7.67 -55.41 -16.10
C ALA A 453 -7.37 -55.50 -17.61
N ARG A 454 -7.56 -56.71 -18.16
CA ARG A 454 -7.59 -56.98 -19.60
C ARG A 454 -8.67 -56.11 -20.26
N SER A 455 -8.29 -55.31 -21.25
CA SER A 455 -9.19 -54.85 -22.30
C SER A 455 -8.81 -55.53 -23.61
N THR A 456 -9.65 -56.46 -24.02
CA THR A 456 -9.63 -57.16 -25.31
C THR A 456 -10.29 -56.30 -26.38
N GLY A 457 -9.73 -56.27 -27.60
CA GLY A 457 -10.52 -56.10 -28.82
C GLY A 457 -10.14 -54.94 -29.74
N ASP A 458 -9.08 -55.16 -30.54
CA ASP A 458 -9.02 -54.98 -32.00
C ASP A 458 -9.79 -53.84 -32.71
N ALA A 459 -8.99 -52.93 -33.29
CA ALA A 459 -8.71 -52.81 -34.74
C ALA A 459 -8.91 -51.41 -35.37
N PRO A 460 -8.10 -51.07 -36.40
CA PRO A 460 -7.70 -49.70 -36.73
C PRO A 460 -8.42 -49.15 -37.96
N VAL A 461 -8.60 -47.82 -38.06
CA VAL A 461 -9.08 -47.18 -39.29
C VAL A 461 -8.32 -45.88 -39.59
N THR A 462 -7.42 -46.02 -40.58
CA THR A 462 -6.99 -45.13 -41.67
C THR A 462 -7.41 -43.66 -41.73
N ALA A 463 -6.41 -42.81 -42.04
CA ALA A 463 -6.55 -41.47 -42.61
C ALA A 463 -7.28 -41.45 -43.97
N PRO A 464 -7.78 -40.28 -44.39
CA PRO A 464 -7.70 -39.91 -45.80
C PRO A 464 -7.18 -38.49 -46.06
N ALA A 465 -6.72 -38.34 -47.30
CA ALA A 465 -5.99 -37.25 -47.90
C ALA A 465 -6.85 -36.07 -48.38
N GLU A 466 -6.12 -35.03 -48.79
CA GLU A 466 -6.52 -33.74 -49.33
C GLU A 466 -7.40 -33.77 -50.61
N GLY A 467 -8.22 -32.72 -50.75
CA GLY A 467 -8.50 -32.07 -52.04
C GLY A 467 -9.98 -31.92 -52.44
N GLU A 468 -10.55 -30.70 -52.32
CA GLU A 468 -11.04 -29.90 -53.47
C GLU A 468 -11.78 -28.58 -53.07
N ARG A 469 -11.14 -27.47 -53.44
CA ARG A 469 -11.57 -26.10 -53.86
C ARG A 469 -12.99 -25.53 -53.56
N MET A 470 -12.95 -24.41 -52.83
CA MET A 470 -13.64 -23.09 -52.91
C MET A 470 -14.45 -22.71 -54.19
N PRO A 471 -15.48 -21.82 -54.09
CA PRO A 471 -15.23 -20.37 -54.09
C PRO A 471 -15.99 -19.49 -53.09
N ALA A 472 -15.35 -18.35 -52.84
CA ALA A 472 -15.66 -17.21 -51.99
C ALA A 472 -17.01 -16.50 -52.23
N GLU A 473 -17.55 -15.93 -51.14
CA GLU A 473 -18.13 -14.59 -51.15
C GLU A 473 -17.63 -13.81 -49.92
N ARG A 474 -16.92 -12.70 -50.21
CA ARG A 474 -16.48 -11.69 -49.24
C ARG A 474 -17.52 -10.58 -49.21
N THR A 475 -17.80 -10.01 -48.04
CA THR A 475 -18.03 -8.56 -47.86
C THR A 475 -17.95 -8.20 -46.36
N PRO A 476 -17.69 -6.93 -45.98
CA PRO A 476 -16.40 -6.56 -45.40
C PRO A 476 -16.51 -5.78 -44.07
N GLY A 477 -15.53 -5.95 -43.19
CA GLY A 477 -15.46 -5.16 -41.96
C GLY A 477 -14.31 -5.58 -41.05
N GLY A 478 -13.08 -5.39 -41.51
CA GLY A 478 -11.92 -5.46 -40.63
C GLY A 478 -11.37 -4.07 -40.31
N PRO A 479 -10.97 -3.79 -39.07
CA PRO A 479 -9.76 -3.05 -38.72
C PRO A 479 -8.61 -4.06 -38.60
N ARG A 480 -7.57 -3.97 -39.45
CA ARG A 480 -6.24 -3.37 -39.24
C ARG A 480 -5.28 -4.23 -38.39
N ALA A 481 -4.05 -4.30 -38.88
CA ALA A 481 -3.00 -5.27 -38.54
C ALA A 481 -2.20 -4.92 -37.27
N ASP A 482 -1.95 -5.92 -36.42
CA ASP A 482 -0.92 -5.95 -35.34
C ASP A 482 -0.94 -7.25 -34.49
N ALA A 483 -2.08 -7.86 -34.17
CA ALA A 483 -2.12 -9.09 -33.34
C ALA A 483 -1.79 -10.41 -34.09
N GLY A 484 -2.11 -10.47 -35.39
CA GLY A 484 -2.09 -11.71 -36.18
C GLY A 484 -0.70 -12.29 -36.49
N ASP A 485 0.37 -11.55 -36.22
CA ASP A 485 1.77 -11.98 -36.44
C ASP A 485 2.49 -12.38 -35.15
N HIS A 486 1.83 -12.35 -33.98
CA HIS A 486 2.42 -12.85 -32.75
C HIS A 486 2.58 -14.39 -32.80
N PRO A 487 3.80 -14.96 -32.68
CA PRO A 487 4.07 -16.37 -32.97
C PRO A 487 3.28 -17.33 -32.07
N ILE A 488 3.03 -16.94 -30.82
CA ILE A 488 2.27 -17.73 -29.83
C ILE A 488 0.75 -17.65 -30.09
N TYR A 489 0.26 -16.52 -30.61
CA TYR A 489 -1.18 -16.29 -30.77
C TYR A 489 -1.82 -17.27 -31.76
N ARG A 490 -1.16 -17.55 -32.90
CA ARG A 490 -1.67 -18.53 -33.86
C ARG A 490 -1.77 -19.94 -33.26
N GLN A 491 -0.75 -20.36 -32.50
CA GLN A 491 -0.74 -21.66 -31.82
C GLN A 491 -1.85 -21.76 -30.77
N ALA A 492 -2.05 -20.70 -29.99
CA ALA A 492 -3.13 -20.62 -29.01
C ALA A 492 -4.51 -20.63 -29.69
N LEU A 493 -4.68 -19.89 -30.80
CA LEU A 493 -5.94 -19.81 -31.53
C LEU A 493 -6.38 -21.17 -32.08
N ASP A 494 -5.49 -21.88 -32.76
CA ASP A 494 -5.78 -23.21 -33.30
C ASP A 494 -6.10 -24.22 -32.19
N GLN A 495 -5.40 -24.12 -31.05
CA GLN A 495 -5.62 -25.02 -29.92
C GLN A 495 -6.89 -24.71 -29.12
N VAL A 496 -7.25 -23.45 -28.89
CA VAL A 496 -8.52 -23.08 -28.24
C VAL A 496 -9.69 -23.58 -29.09
N GLN A 497 -9.65 -23.36 -30.41
CA GLN A 497 -10.67 -23.86 -31.33
C GLN A 497 -10.79 -25.39 -31.23
N ALA A 498 -9.68 -26.12 -31.39
CA ALA A 498 -9.68 -27.58 -31.33
C ALA A 498 -10.10 -28.14 -29.97
N LEU A 499 -9.76 -27.45 -28.88
CA LEU A 499 -10.12 -27.85 -27.51
C LEU A 499 -11.61 -27.63 -27.26
N TYR A 500 -12.17 -26.50 -27.69
CA TYR A 500 -13.60 -26.21 -27.56
C TYR A 500 -14.43 -27.19 -28.39
N ASP A 501 -14.01 -27.48 -29.63
CA ASP A 501 -14.68 -28.45 -30.50
C ASP A 501 -14.65 -29.86 -29.91
N ARG A 502 -13.50 -30.30 -29.38
CA ARG A 502 -13.33 -31.62 -28.76
C ARG A 502 -14.24 -31.84 -27.56
N HIS A 503 -14.49 -30.79 -26.79
CA HIS A 503 -15.25 -30.85 -25.55
C HIS A 503 -16.67 -30.28 -25.67
N GLY A 504 -17.12 -29.92 -26.87
CA GLY A 504 -18.47 -29.45 -27.13
C GLY A 504 -18.82 -28.10 -26.49
N LYS A 505 -17.83 -27.23 -26.25
CA LYS A 505 -18.06 -25.87 -25.74
C LYS A 505 -18.48 -24.96 -26.90
N ASN A 506 -19.75 -24.56 -26.92
CA ASN A 506 -20.28 -23.61 -27.90
C ASN A 506 -19.74 -22.21 -27.61
N ALA A 507 -18.81 -21.72 -28.43
CA ALA A 507 -18.27 -20.36 -28.39
C ALA A 507 -18.34 -19.72 -29.78
N SER A 508 -18.57 -18.41 -29.81
CA SER A 508 -18.47 -17.60 -31.02
C SER A 508 -17.02 -17.45 -31.48
N ALA A 509 -16.81 -17.17 -32.77
CA ALA A 509 -15.48 -16.90 -33.31
C ALA A 509 -14.75 -15.76 -32.57
N GLU A 510 -15.50 -14.75 -32.09
CA GLU A 510 -14.95 -13.64 -31.32
C GLU A 510 -14.54 -14.06 -29.89
N GLU A 511 -15.29 -14.94 -29.22
CA GLU A 511 -14.88 -15.50 -27.92
C GLU A 511 -13.62 -16.35 -28.03
N ILE A 512 -13.48 -17.11 -29.12
CA ILE A 512 -12.31 -17.94 -29.38
C ILE A 512 -11.08 -17.05 -29.61
N GLN A 513 -11.22 -15.97 -30.40
CA GLN A 513 -10.16 -14.99 -30.61
C GLN A 513 -9.75 -14.30 -29.31
N ARG A 514 -10.71 -13.81 -28.52
CA ARG A 514 -10.44 -13.17 -27.23
C ARG A 514 -9.74 -14.11 -26.26
N THR A 515 -10.21 -15.35 -26.16
CA THR A 515 -9.59 -16.38 -25.32
C THR A 515 -8.15 -16.64 -25.75
N ALA A 516 -7.91 -16.84 -27.05
CA ALA A 516 -6.59 -17.09 -27.59
C ALA A 516 -5.62 -15.92 -27.39
N MET A 517 -6.08 -14.67 -27.49
CA MET A 517 -5.24 -13.49 -27.24
C MET A 517 -4.80 -13.39 -25.77
N VAL A 518 -5.72 -13.65 -24.84
CA VAL A 518 -5.40 -13.62 -23.40
C VAL A 518 -4.45 -14.75 -23.04
N VAL A 519 -4.72 -15.98 -23.50
CA VAL A 519 -3.82 -17.14 -23.33
C VAL A 519 -2.44 -16.86 -23.89
N ALA A 520 -2.35 -16.29 -25.09
CA ALA A 520 -1.07 -15.94 -25.68
C ALA A 520 -0.35 -14.85 -24.87
N GLY A 521 -1.07 -13.88 -24.30
CA GLY A 521 -0.51 -12.85 -23.44
C GLY A 521 0.06 -13.43 -22.13
N ASP A 522 -0.71 -14.28 -21.46
CA ASP A 522 -0.30 -14.91 -20.20
C ASP A 522 0.86 -15.88 -20.41
N ALA A 523 0.84 -16.65 -21.51
CA ALA A 523 1.97 -17.49 -21.93
C ALA A 523 3.23 -16.66 -22.24
N THR A 524 3.06 -15.51 -22.90
CA THR A 524 4.19 -14.59 -23.19
C THR A 524 4.79 -14.07 -21.89
N ARG A 525 3.98 -13.68 -20.90
CA ARG A 525 4.47 -13.24 -19.57
C ARG A 525 5.17 -14.35 -18.80
N ALA A 526 4.70 -15.59 -18.95
CA ALA A 526 5.39 -16.79 -18.46
C ALA A 526 6.69 -17.13 -19.24
N ARG A 527 7.16 -16.19 -20.08
CA ARG A 527 8.34 -16.28 -20.95
C ARG A 527 8.28 -17.49 -21.89
N MET A 528 7.11 -18.02 -22.21
CA MET A 528 6.97 -19.15 -23.12
C MET A 528 7.33 -18.72 -24.53
N THR A 529 7.91 -19.62 -25.33
CA THR A 529 8.19 -19.35 -26.77
C THR A 529 7.18 -20.00 -27.70
N GLY A 530 6.27 -20.80 -27.14
CA GLY A 530 5.15 -21.44 -27.82
C GLY A 530 4.19 -22.07 -26.83
N VAL A 531 3.02 -22.49 -27.31
CA VAL A 531 2.06 -23.32 -26.57
C VAL A 531 2.03 -24.67 -27.25
N ASP A 532 2.54 -25.71 -26.61
CA ASP A 532 2.59 -27.07 -27.18
C ASP A 532 1.26 -27.79 -26.93
N HIS A 533 0.67 -27.59 -25.75
CA HIS A 533 -0.60 -28.16 -25.36
C HIS A 533 -1.46 -27.16 -24.59
N LEU A 534 -2.77 -27.33 -24.74
CA LEU A 534 -3.79 -26.57 -24.06
C LEU A 534 -4.79 -27.55 -23.43
N VAL A 535 -5.06 -27.40 -22.14
CA VAL A 535 -6.00 -28.27 -21.42
C VAL A 535 -6.93 -27.44 -20.54
N PHE A 536 -8.16 -27.90 -20.39
CA PHE A 536 -9.03 -27.38 -19.33
C PHE A 536 -8.48 -27.81 -17.97
N SER A 537 -8.63 -26.95 -16.96
CA SER A 537 -8.58 -27.37 -15.57
C SER A 537 -9.59 -28.48 -15.33
N ARG A 538 -9.44 -29.22 -14.23
CA ARG A 538 -10.38 -30.29 -13.90
C ARG A 538 -11.52 -29.76 -13.06
N ASP A 539 -12.74 -30.16 -13.40
CA ASP A 539 -13.92 -29.93 -12.59
C ASP A 539 -13.79 -30.77 -11.31
N PRO A 540 -13.82 -30.14 -10.13
CA PRO A 540 -13.53 -30.81 -8.87
C PRO A 540 -14.62 -31.82 -8.46
N GLN A 541 -15.83 -31.74 -9.02
CA GLN A 541 -16.93 -32.67 -8.73
C GLN A 541 -16.93 -33.89 -9.66
N THR A 542 -16.58 -33.68 -10.92
CA THR A 542 -16.68 -34.73 -11.95
C THR A 542 -15.32 -35.32 -12.34
N GLY A 543 -14.21 -34.65 -12.01
CA GLY A 543 -12.84 -35.00 -12.42
C GLY A 543 -12.58 -34.86 -13.93
N GLY A 544 -13.61 -34.47 -14.69
CA GLY A 544 -13.55 -34.16 -16.11
C GLY A 544 -13.05 -32.74 -16.36
N PRO A 545 -12.99 -32.29 -17.61
CA PRO A 545 -12.59 -30.93 -17.96
C PRO A 545 -13.63 -29.91 -17.46
N ASP A 546 -13.19 -28.92 -16.70
CA ASP A 546 -13.98 -27.75 -16.32
C ASP A 546 -13.98 -26.76 -17.48
N LEU A 547 -15.08 -26.77 -18.23
CA LEU A 547 -15.24 -25.89 -19.38
C LEU A 547 -15.33 -24.42 -19.00
N ASN A 548 -15.56 -24.08 -17.72
CA ASN A 548 -15.74 -22.71 -17.24
C ASN A 548 -14.63 -22.26 -16.28
N GLY A 549 -13.68 -23.13 -15.95
CA GLY A 549 -12.55 -22.85 -15.09
C GLY A 549 -11.37 -22.22 -15.84
N ASN A 550 -10.18 -22.80 -15.66
CA ASN A 550 -8.96 -22.32 -16.27
C ASN A 550 -8.60 -23.11 -17.52
N LEU A 551 -7.88 -22.44 -18.41
CA LEU A 551 -7.32 -22.98 -19.62
C LEU A 551 -5.81 -22.91 -19.46
N ILE A 552 -5.17 -24.07 -19.32
CA ILE A 552 -3.77 -24.20 -18.96
C ILE A 552 -2.96 -24.35 -20.25
N ALA A 553 -2.13 -23.35 -20.54
CA ALA A 553 -1.12 -23.41 -21.58
C ALA A 553 0.11 -24.14 -21.03
N VAL A 554 0.62 -25.09 -21.80
CA VAL A 554 1.80 -25.89 -21.46
C VAL A 554 2.83 -25.75 -22.57
N GLN A 555 4.07 -25.47 -22.20
CA GLN A 555 5.23 -25.55 -23.08
C GLN A 555 6.15 -26.65 -22.57
N GLY A 556 6.51 -27.59 -23.45
CA GLY A 556 7.23 -28.81 -23.13
C GLY A 556 6.31 -29.95 -22.70
N ARG A 557 6.91 -31.08 -22.35
CA ARG A 557 6.17 -32.23 -21.82
C ARG A 557 5.98 -32.07 -20.32
N LEU A 558 4.81 -32.43 -19.78
CA LEU A 558 4.52 -32.32 -18.34
C LEU A 558 5.45 -33.15 -17.44
N ASP A 559 6.12 -34.16 -17.99
CA ASP A 559 7.13 -34.98 -17.30
C ASP A 559 8.56 -34.39 -17.38
N ASP A 560 8.75 -33.26 -18.07
CA ASP A 560 10.02 -32.56 -18.18
C ASP A 560 10.14 -31.47 -17.10
N PRO A 561 11.17 -31.45 -16.24
CA PRO A 561 11.40 -30.39 -15.26
C PRO A 561 11.51 -28.97 -15.85
N GLY A 562 11.82 -28.86 -17.15
CA GLY A 562 11.88 -27.58 -17.87
C GLY A 562 10.57 -27.09 -18.45
N HIS A 563 9.45 -27.81 -18.23
CA HIS A 563 8.15 -27.38 -18.73
C HIS A 563 7.71 -26.06 -18.11
N ARG A 564 6.92 -25.30 -18.85
CA ARG A 564 6.33 -24.04 -18.38
C ARG A 564 4.82 -24.12 -18.45
N LEU A 565 4.18 -23.45 -17.50
CA LEU A 565 2.73 -23.39 -17.39
C LEU A 565 2.28 -21.95 -17.31
N SER A 566 1.10 -21.69 -17.85
CA SER A 566 0.34 -20.47 -17.64
C SER A 566 -1.14 -20.84 -17.58
N ALA A 567 -1.91 -20.18 -16.73
CA ALA A 567 -3.34 -20.42 -16.57
C ALA A 567 -4.13 -19.17 -16.92
N THR A 568 -5.17 -19.34 -17.74
CA THR A 568 -6.07 -18.27 -18.14
C THR A 568 -7.51 -18.61 -17.75
N ALA A 569 -8.15 -17.76 -16.95
CA ALA A 569 -9.56 -17.92 -16.60
C ALA A 569 -10.46 -17.74 -17.83
N ILE A 570 -11.24 -18.77 -18.16
CA ILE A 570 -12.00 -18.82 -19.42
C ILE A 570 -13.10 -17.77 -19.45
N ASN A 571 -13.78 -17.56 -18.32
CA ASN A 571 -14.87 -16.59 -18.25
C ASN A 571 -14.38 -15.15 -18.38
N ASP A 572 -13.20 -14.85 -17.85
CA ASP A 572 -12.60 -13.52 -17.93
C ASP A 572 -12.06 -13.26 -19.33
N ALA A 573 -11.39 -14.25 -19.91
CA ALA A 573 -10.90 -14.16 -21.28
C ALA A 573 -12.05 -14.02 -22.30
N ALA A 574 -13.16 -14.72 -22.10
CA ALA A 574 -14.36 -14.62 -22.95
C ALA A 574 -15.11 -13.29 -22.79
N ARG A 575 -14.99 -12.60 -21.64
CA ARG A 575 -15.67 -11.32 -21.35
C ARG A 575 -14.81 -10.09 -21.63
N THR A 576 -13.49 -10.23 -21.68
CA THR A 576 -12.57 -9.13 -22.00
C THR A 576 -12.87 -8.60 -23.41
N PRO A 577 -13.05 -7.29 -23.64
CA PRO A 577 -13.25 -6.75 -24.98
C PRO A 577 -12.09 -7.09 -25.93
N LEU A 578 -12.37 -7.35 -27.21
CA LEU A 578 -11.34 -7.76 -28.18
C LEU A 578 -10.15 -6.78 -28.26
N ALA A 579 -10.43 -5.47 -28.24
CA ALA A 579 -9.40 -4.43 -28.23
C ALA A 579 -8.53 -4.46 -26.96
N ASP A 580 -9.07 -4.93 -25.84
CA ASP A 580 -8.36 -5.01 -24.56
C ASP A 580 -7.51 -6.28 -24.50
N SER A 581 -8.04 -7.40 -24.98
CA SER A 581 -7.30 -8.64 -25.17
C SER A 581 -6.08 -8.43 -26.08
N GLN A 582 -6.25 -7.65 -27.15
CA GLN A 582 -5.16 -7.27 -28.05
C GLN A 582 -4.09 -6.42 -27.35
N ARG A 583 -4.48 -5.35 -26.64
CA ARG A 583 -3.53 -4.52 -25.89
C ARG A 583 -2.75 -5.32 -24.84
N ARG A 584 -3.41 -6.28 -24.17
CA ARG A 584 -2.75 -7.17 -23.19
C ARG A 584 -1.65 -8.02 -23.84
N LEU A 585 -1.90 -8.56 -25.03
CA LEU A 585 -0.93 -9.36 -25.78
C LEU A 585 0.26 -8.50 -26.24
N GLU A 586 -0.01 -7.30 -26.78
CA GLU A 586 1.04 -6.36 -27.19
C GLU A 586 1.92 -5.93 -26.02
N GLN A 587 1.30 -5.59 -24.89
CA GLN A 587 2.03 -5.20 -23.68
C GLN A 587 2.90 -6.33 -23.15
N ALA A 588 2.39 -7.57 -23.12
CA ALA A 588 3.17 -8.73 -22.69
C ALA A 588 4.44 -8.92 -23.55
N GLY A 589 4.34 -8.72 -24.87
CA GLY A 589 5.51 -8.77 -25.75
C GLY A 589 6.53 -7.66 -25.47
N GLN A 590 6.06 -6.44 -25.18
CA GLN A 590 6.93 -5.31 -24.82
C GLN A 590 7.63 -5.54 -23.48
N ASP A 591 6.92 -6.04 -22.48
CA ASP A 591 7.44 -6.31 -21.14
C ASP A 591 8.60 -7.32 -21.21
N VAL A 592 8.41 -8.41 -21.96
CA VAL A 592 9.45 -9.43 -22.16
C VAL A 592 10.64 -8.89 -22.94
N ALA A 593 10.42 -8.10 -23.99
CA ALA A 593 11.49 -7.49 -24.77
C ALA A 593 12.33 -6.51 -23.92
N GLN A 594 11.69 -5.71 -23.08
CA GLN A 594 12.37 -4.82 -22.13
C GLN A 594 13.16 -5.60 -21.08
N ALA A 595 12.61 -6.70 -20.55
CA ALA A 595 13.31 -7.58 -19.62
C ALA A 595 14.59 -8.17 -20.25
N GLN A 596 14.51 -8.65 -21.50
CA GLN A 596 15.66 -9.21 -22.21
C GLN A 596 16.76 -8.16 -22.51
N GLN A 597 16.38 -6.92 -22.81
CA GLN A 597 17.34 -5.82 -23.02
C GLN A 597 18.07 -5.42 -21.73
N ARG A 598 17.43 -5.58 -20.57
CA ARG A 598 18.05 -5.33 -19.26
C ARG A 598 18.99 -6.46 -18.82
N GLU A 599 18.79 -7.67 -19.32
CA GLU A 599 19.62 -8.85 -19.02
C GLU A 599 20.91 -8.94 -19.89
N GLN A 600 20.94 -8.34 -21.09
CA GLN A 600 22.08 -8.38 -22.02
C GLN A 600 23.41 -7.76 -21.50
N PRO A 601 23.43 -6.61 -20.80
CA PRO A 601 24.68 -6.02 -20.30
C PRO A 601 25.37 -6.82 -19.18
N GLN A 602 24.66 -7.74 -18.52
CA GLN A 602 25.22 -8.54 -17.42
C GLN A 602 25.97 -9.79 -17.90
N LEU A 603 25.61 -10.34 -19.06
CA LEU A 603 26.28 -11.52 -19.65
C LEU A 603 27.62 -11.14 -20.33
N ASP A 604 27.70 -9.97 -20.95
CA ASP A 604 28.95 -9.48 -21.58
C ASP A 604 30.03 -9.09 -20.55
N GLN A 605 29.64 -8.65 -19.36
CA GLN A 605 30.58 -8.39 -18.26
C GLN A 605 31.11 -9.68 -17.60
N GLN A 606 30.35 -10.77 -17.64
CA GLN A 606 30.79 -12.08 -17.13
C GLN A 606 31.65 -12.86 -18.13
N ALA A 607 31.53 -12.59 -19.44
CA ALA A 607 32.35 -13.20 -20.48
C ALA A 607 33.77 -12.60 -20.62
N LEU A 608 34.02 -11.41 -20.06
CA LEU A 608 35.31 -10.73 -20.05
C LEU A 608 36.07 -10.92 -18.71
N GLY A 609 36.37 -12.17 -18.36
CA GLY A 609 37.33 -12.48 -17.31
C GLY A 609 38.77 -12.03 -17.69
N PRO A 610 39.63 -11.69 -16.71
CA PRO A 610 40.89 -11.01 -16.97
C PRO A 610 41.86 -11.86 -17.78
N ARG A 611 42.21 -11.40 -18.99
CA ARG A 611 43.41 -11.85 -19.71
C ARG A 611 44.62 -11.52 -18.85
N ARG A 612 45.28 -12.56 -18.32
CA ARG A 612 46.63 -12.44 -17.74
C ARG A 612 47.58 -11.90 -18.82
N LEU A 613 48.15 -10.72 -18.57
CA LEU A 613 49.30 -10.22 -19.31
C LEU A 613 50.56 -10.90 -18.77
N GLY A 614 51.24 -11.62 -19.65
CA GLY A 614 52.67 -11.93 -19.59
C GLY A 614 53.37 -11.20 -20.72
#